data_AF-A0A4S3TVF6-F1
#
_entry.id   AF-A0A4S3TVF6-F1
#
_cell.length_a   1.000
_cell.length_b   1.000
_cell.length_c   1.000
_cell.angle_alpha   90.00
_cell.angle_beta   90.00
_cell.angle_gamma   90.00
#
_symmetry.space_group_name_H-M   'P 1'
#
loop_
_entity.id
_entity.type
_entity.pdbx_description
1 polymer ?
#
loop_
_entity_poly.entity_id
_entity_poly.type
_entity_poly.pdbx_seq_one_letter_code
_entity_poly.pdbx_strand_id
1 'polypeptide(L)' 'MSDGVTIEIITTIAAREGVDPTELPPLWDAVDTEALNRLSQSAASNSSLHVRFSYQGYDIVVDGTDSVAITQSTQQVQ' A
#
# COMPACT_ATOMS: atom_id res chain seq x y z
N MET A 1 5.86 -15.64 -6.27
CA MET A 1 6.56 -14.36 -6.10
C MET A 1 5.50 -13.40 -5.61
N SER A 2 5.33 -13.27 -4.31
CA SER A 2 4.11 -12.68 -3.71
C SER A 2 4.41 -11.48 -2.81
N ASP A 3 5.67 -11.08 -2.72
CA ASP A 3 6.14 -9.96 -1.89
C ASP A 3 6.20 -8.62 -2.65
N GLY A 4 5.67 -8.57 -3.88
CA GLY A 4 5.75 -7.40 -4.76
C GLY A 4 4.94 -6.20 -4.25
N VAL A 5 3.76 -6.44 -3.69
CA VAL A 5 2.82 -5.37 -3.34
C VAL A 5 3.39 -4.42 -2.28
N THR A 6 4.03 -4.96 -1.24
CA THR A 6 4.60 -4.17 -0.15
C THR A 6 5.76 -3.32 -0.66
N ILE A 7 6.60 -3.88 -1.52
CA ILE A 7 7.74 -3.18 -2.13
C ILE A 7 7.24 -2.10 -3.08
N GLU A 8 6.20 -2.37 -3.88
CA GLU A 8 5.61 -1.41 -4.81
C GLU A 8 5.04 -0.19 -4.08
N ILE A 9 4.34 -0.42 -2.97
CA ILE A 9 3.77 0.66 -2.13
C ILE A 9 4.90 1.56 -1.62
N ILE A 10 5.90 1.00 -0.96
CA ILE A 10 7.01 1.76 -0.37
C ILE A 10 7.79 2.49 -1.48
N THR A 11 8.11 1.81 -2.58
CA THR A 11 8.87 2.39 -3.70
C THR A 11 8.12 3.55 -4.35
N THR A 12 6.80 3.41 -4.53
CA THR A 12 5.99 4.48 -5.14
C THR A 12 5.90 5.70 -4.23
N ILE A 13 5.71 5.50 -2.92
CA ILE A 13 5.65 6.61 -1.96
C ILE A 13 7.02 7.28 -1.84
N ALA A 14 8.10 6.49 -1.78
CA ALA A 14 9.47 6.98 -1.73
C ALA A 14 9.79 7.85 -2.95
N ALA A 15 9.44 7.38 -4.16
CA ALA A 15 9.62 8.13 -5.39
C ALA A 15 8.79 9.43 -5.45
N ARG A 16 7.60 9.46 -4.82
CA ARG A 16 6.75 10.66 -4.74
C ARG A 16 7.26 11.69 -3.74
N GLU A 17 7.74 11.23 -2.59
CA GLU A 17 8.32 12.09 -1.55
C GLU A 17 9.76 12.51 -1.89
N GLY A 18 10.41 11.81 -2.82
CA GLY A 18 11.80 12.06 -3.21
C GLY A 18 12.82 11.58 -2.15
N VAL A 19 12.44 10.59 -1.35
CA VAL A 19 13.28 10.00 -0.30
C VAL A 19 13.58 8.54 -0.63
N ASP A 20 14.55 7.95 0.06
CA ASP A 20 14.80 6.53 -0.09
C ASP A 20 13.71 5.68 0.61
N PRO A 21 13.33 4.51 0.07
CA PRO A 21 12.35 3.62 0.68
C PRO A 21 12.77 3.12 2.07
N THR A 22 14.06 3.19 2.40
CA THR A 22 14.61 2.87 3.72
C THR A 22 14.53 4.03 4.72
N GLU A 23 14.36 5.27 4.23
CA GLU A 23 14.14 6.46 5.07
C GLU A 23 12.67 6.64 5.43
N LEU A 24 11.77 6.03 4.65
CA LEU A 24 10.37 5.94 4.99
C LEU A 24 10.16 5.06 6.24
N PRO A 25 9.19 5.43 7.11
CA PRO A 25 8.84 4.60 8.25
C PRO A 25 8.43 3.20 7.80
N PRO A 26 8.74 2.15 8.57
CA PRO A 26 8.40 0.80 8.15
C PRO A 26 6.90 0.62 7.90
N LEU A 27 6.53 0.05 6.76
CA LEU A 27 5.12 -0.15 6.40
C LEU A 27 4.37 -1.01 7.44
N TRP A 28 5.08 -1.92 8.12
CA TRP A 28 4.54 -2.77 9.20
C TRP A 28 4.05 -2.00 10.42
N ASP A 29 4.50 -0.75 10.60
CA ASP A 29 4.04 0.12 11.70
C ASP A 29 2.62 0.65 11.43
N ALA A 30 2.27 0.88 10.16
CA ALA A 30 0.96 1.40 9.76
C ALA A 30 -0.02 0.30 9.32
N VAL A 31 0.47 -0.77 8.71
CA VAL A 31 -0.34 -1.88 8.22
C VAL A 31 0.39 -3.19 8.41
N ASP A 32 -0.31 -4.21 8.90
CA ASP A 32 0.27 -5.53 9.09
C ASP A 32 0.59 -6.17 7.73
N THR A 33 1.88 -6.17 7.36
CA THR A 33 2.34 -6.63 6.04
C THR A 33 2.14 -8.12 5.84
N GLU A 34 2.16 -8.90 6.93
CA GLU A 34 1.86 -10.33 6.90
C GLU A 34 0.37 -10.57 6.64
N ALA A 35 -0.50 -9.81 7.31
CA ALA A 35 -1.94 -9.83 7.02
C ALA A 35 -2.25 -9.38 5.59
N LEU A 36 -1.60 -8.32 5.11
CA LEU A 36 -1.75 -7.81 3.74
C LEU A 36 -1.34 -8.88 2.71
N ASN A 37 -0.21 -9.55 2.93
CA ASN A 37 0.26 -10.62 2.05
C ASN A 37 -0.71 -11.82 2.04
N ARG A 38 -1.21 -12.25 3.21
CA ARG A 38 -2.23 -13.30 3.31
C ARG A 38 -3.54 -12.91 2.61
N LEU A 39 -3.95 -11.66 2.79
CA LEU A 39 -5.14 -11.09 2.16
C LEU A 39 -5.00 -11.06 0.64
N SER A 40 -3.87 -10.57 0.12
CA SER A 40 -3.56 -10.56 -1.31
C SER A 40 -3.55 -11.97 -1.91
N GLN A 41 -2.91 -12.93 -1.23
CA GLN A 41 -2.91 -14.34 -1.67
C GLN A 41 -4.32 -14.95 -1.69
N SER A 42 -5.18 -14.58 -0.73
CA SER A 42 -6.57 -15.03 -0.68
C SER A 42 -7.45 -14.31 -1.73
N ALA A 43 -7.10 -13.07 -2.05
CA ALA A 43 -7.80 -12.22 -3.02
C ALA A 43 -7.54 -12.62 -4.47
N ALA A 44 -6.41 -13.29 -4.76
CA ALA A 44 -6.15 -13.86 -6.07
C ALA A 44 -7.27 -14.83 -6.52
N SER A 45 -8.04 -15.39 -5.58
CA SER A 45 -9.23 -16.22 -5.86
C SER A 45 -10.57 -15.45 -5.74
N ASN A 46 -10.58 -14.24 -5.17
CA ASN A 46 -11.78 -13.43 -4.91
C ASN A 46 -11.54 -11.97 -5.30
N SER A 47 -12.04 -11.56 -6.47
CA SER A 47 -11.87 -10.21 -7.03
C SER A 47 -12.58 -9.08 -6.26
N SER A 48 -13.19 -9.36 -5.10
CA SER A 48 -13.95 -8.38 -4.32
C SER A 48 -13.20 -7.90 -3.06
N LEU A 49 -11.95 -8.31 -2.86
CA LEU A 49 -11.16 -7.84 -1.74
C LEU A 49 -10.48 -6.50 -2.10
N HIS A 50 -10.79 -5.46 -1.33
CA HIS A 50 -10.09 -4.18 -1.36
C HIS A 50 -9.54 -3.88 0.04
N VAL A 51 -8.24 -3.62 0.14
CA VAL A 51 -7.61 -3.17 1.38
C VAL A 51 -7.26 -1.70 1.23
N ARG A 52 -7.83 -0.84 2.08
CA ARG A 52 -7.52 0.59 2.10
C ARG A 52 -6.94 0.98 3.45
N PHE A 53 -5.79 1.65 3.41
CA PHE A 53 -5.14 2.20 4.59
C PHE A 53 -4.43 3.51 4.26
N SER A 54 -4.22 4.32 5.30
CA SER A 54 -3.53 5.60 5.16
C SER A 54 -2.11 5.47 5.69
N TYR A 55 -1.14 5.98 4.94
CA TYR A 55 0.27 5.97 5.33
C TYR A 55 0.95 7.24 4.82
N GLN A 56 1.65 7.96 5.69
CA GLN A 56 2.34 9.22 5.36
C GLN A 56 1.44 10.28 4.66
N GLY A 57 0.13 10.28 4.92
CA GLY A 57 -0.81 11.18 4.24
C GLY A 57 -1.17 10.77 2.81
N TYR A 58 -0.86 9.52 2.44
CA TYR A 58 -1.33 8.86 1.24
C TYR A 58 -2.39 7.83 1.59
N ASP A 59 -3.42 7.73 0.77
CA ASP A 59 -4.38 6.63 0.76
C ASP A 59 -3.86 5.56 -0.20
N ILE A 60 -3.61 4.37 0.35
CA ILE A 60 -3.21 3.20 -0.41
C ILE A 60 -4.41 2.27 -0.49
N VAL A 61 -4.78 1.92 -1.71
CA VAL A 61 -5.81 0.95 -2.04
C VAL A 61 -5.14 -0.21 -2.76
N VAL A 62 -5.26 -1.40 -2.21
CA VAL A 62 -4.79 -2.64 -2.82
C VAL A 62 -6.01 -3.45 -3.24
N ASP A 63 -6.12 -3.68 -4.53
CA ASP A 63 -7.18 -4.49 -5.13
C ASP A 63 -6.71 -5.95 -5.29
N GLY A 64 -7.64 -6.90 -5.17
CA GLY A 64 -7.37 -8.33 -5.35
C GLY A 64 -6.87 -8.75 -6.74
N THR A 65 -6.77 -7.81 -7.67
CA THR A 65 -6.27 -8.00 -9.05
C THR A 65 -4.79 -7.60 -9.21
N ASP A 66 -4.02 -7.58 -8.12
CA ASP A 66 -2.60 -7.19 -8.12
C ASP A 66 -2.38 -5.71 -8.50
N SER A 67 -3.41 -4.88 -8.36
CA SER A 67 -3.34 -3.46 -8.67
C SER A 67 -3.27 -2.63 -7.38
N VAL A 68 -2.29 -1.72 -7.30
CA VAL A 68 -2.14 -0.79 -6.19
C VAL A 68 -2.45 0.63 -6.67
N ALA A 69 -3.45 1.25 -6.06
CA ALA A 69 -3.78 2.64 -6.27
C ALA A 69 -3.32 3.47 -5.07
N ILE A 70 -2.44 4.45 -5.32
CA ILE A 70 -1.93 5.37 -4.31
C ILE A 70 -2.41 6.76 -4.64
N THR A 71 -3.26 7.33 -3.79
CA THR A 71 -3.77 8.69 -3.89
C THR A 71 -3.24 9.52 -2.73
N GLN A 72 -2.96 10.81 -2.97
CA GLN A 72 -2.69 11.70 -1.85
C GLN A 72 -4.00 11.92 -1.10
N SER A 73 -3.98 11.78 0.23
CA SER A 73 -5.11 12.15 1.08
C SER A 73 -5.18 13.67 1.05
N THR A 74 -5.78 14.23 0.01
CA THR A 74 -6.09 15.65 -0.07
C THR A 74 -7.20 15.92 0.95
N GLN A 75 -6.82 16.06 2.22
CA GLN A 75 -7.59 16.89 3.14
C GLN A 75 -7.53 18.31 2.58
N GLN A 76 -8.47 18.61 1.68
CA GLN A 76 -8.70 19.96 1.23
C GLN A 76 -8.96 20.80 2.47
N VAL A 77 -8.07 21.77 2.69
CA VAL A 77 -8.34 22.90 3.57
C VAL A 77 -9.62 23.57 3.04
N GLN A 78 -10.71 23.45 3.80
CA GLN A 78 -11.89 24.30 3.66
C GLN A 78 -11.68 25.58 4.46
#